data_AF-A0A0B2VDD2-F1
#
_entry.id   AF-A0A0B2VDD2-F1
#
_cell.length_a   1.000
_cell.length_b   1.000
_cell.length_c   1.000
_cell.angle_alpha   90.00
_cell.angle_beta   90.00
_cell.angle_gamma   90.00
#
_symmetry.space_group_name_H-M   'P 1'
#
loop_
_entity.id
_entity.type
_entity.pdbx_description
1 polymer ?
#
loop_
_entity_poly.entity_id
_entity_poly.type
_entity_poly.pdbx_seq_one_letter_code
_entity_poly.pdbx_strand_id
1 'polypeptide(L)'
;MITRHCVLVIGLVSVVNGGIIDRLQTETDQSYTIDPFYLKSPMTDKDEFAEPLCTDWMLQVTMENSMTNDTEESEESIRRAAEAVLETRLDVVCAKGELSYATYTRTFCKVSDGEMTCYAFEPLQ
;
A
#
# COMPACT_ATOMS: atom_id res chain seq x y z
N MET A 1 -43.51 -2.24 -34.92
CA MET A 1 -42.52 -1.87 -33.89
C MET A 1 -41.79 -3.14 -33.47
N ILE A 2 -40.53 -3.24 -33.90
CA ILE A 2 -39.36 -3.95 -33.34
C ILE A 2 -39.62 -5.29 -32.61
N THR A 3 -39.20 -6.35 -33.29
CA THR A 3 -38.88 -7.70 -32.85
C THR A 3 -37.93 -7.73 -31.64
N ARG A 4 -38.25 -8.51 -30.59
CA ARG A 4 -37.25 -9.04 -29.65
C ARG A 4 -37.41 -10.55 -29.54
N HIS A 5 -36.58 -11.24 -30.31
CA HIS A 5 -36.27 -12.65 -30.12
C HIS A 5 -35.57 -12.81 -28.76
N CYS A 6 -36.20 -13.54 -27.84
CA CYS A 6 -35.50 -14.05 -26.67
C CYS A 6 -34.76 -15.31 -27.15
N VAL A 7 -33.49 -15.15 -27.53
CA VAL A 7 -32.61 -16.27 -27.84
C VAL A 7 -32.28 -16.99 -26.54
N LEU A 8 -32.76 -18.22 -26.44
CA LEU A 8 -32.49 -19.15 -25.35
C LEU A 8 -31.05 -19.65 -25.56
N VAL A 9 -30.08 -19.04 -24.86
CA VAL A 9 -28.70 -19.54 -24.87
C VAL A 9 -28.65 -20.76 -23.97
N ILE A 10 -28.70 -21.93 -24.60
CA ILE A 10 -28.43 -23.22 -24.01
C ILE A 10 -26.91 -23.28 -23.79
N GLY A 11 -26.47 -22.93 -22.58
CA GLY A 11 -25.10 -23.16 -22.14
C GLY A 11 -24.95 -24.58 -21.61
N LEU A 12 -24.35 -25.44 -22.42
CA LEU A 12 -24.00 -26.82 -22.07
C LEU A 12 -23.05 -26.84 -20.86
N VAL A 13 -23.52 -27.29 -19.70
CA VAL A 13 -22.64 -27.62 -18.58
C VAL A 13 -22.01 -28.97 -18.92
N SER A 14 -20.75 -28.95 -19.34
CA SER A 14 -19.98 -30.18 -19.54
C SER A 14 -19.81 -30.90 -18.21
N VAL A 15 -20.42 -32.08 -18.11
CA VAL A 15 -20.14 -33.08 -17.09
C VAL A 15 -18.69 -33.53 -17.24
N VAL A 16 -17.87 -33.28 -16.23
CA VAL A 16 -16.62 -34.01 -16.02
C VAL A 16 -16.83 -34.98 -14.85
N ASN A 17 -16.88 -36.26 -15.20
CA ASN A 17 -16.88 -37.38 -14.25
C ASN A 17 -15.45 -37.60 -13.73
N GLY A 18 -15.33 -37.69 -12.39
CA GLY A 18 -14.44 -38.63 -11.70
C GLY A 18 -12.93 -38.33 -11.68
N GLY A 19 -12.45 -37.79 -10.56
CA GLY A 19 -11.05 -37.80 -10.15
C GLY A 19 -10.80 -36.95 -8.90
N ILE A 20 -10.45 -37.59 -7.78
CA ILE A 20 -10.23 -37.03 -6.44
C ILE A 20 -9.05 -36.04 -6.45
N ILE A 21 -9.17 -34.88 -5.78
CA ILE A 21 -8.28 -34.32 -4.72
C ILE A 21 -8.95 -33.03 -4.16
N ASP A 22 -8.86 -32.89 -2.84
CA ASP A 22 -9.48 -31.95 -1.92
C ASP A 22 -9.54 -30.47 -2.32
N ARG A 23 -10.73 -29.87 -2.15
CA ARG A 23 -10.92 -28.54 -1.53
C ARG A 23 -12.40 -28.22 -1.31
N LEU A 24 -12.89 -28.59 -0.13
CA LEU A 24 -14.11 -28.06 0.47
C LEU A 24 -13.79 -27.84 1.95
N GLN A 25 -13.66 -26.59 2.35
CA GLN A 25 -13.83 -26.20 3.74
C GLN A 25 -14.41 -24.78 3.77
N THR A 26 -15.73 -24.74 3.83
CA THR A 26 -16.50 -23.69 4.50
C THR A 26 -16.57 -24.06 5.98
N GLU A 27 -15.77 -23.46 6.87
CA GLU A 27 -16.07 -23.37 8.31
C GLU A 27 -15.48 -22.07 8.92
N THR A 28 -16.38 -21.28 9.50
CA THR A 28 -16.31 -20.27 10.58
C THR A 28 -14.98 -19.82 11.21
N ASP A 29 -14.94 -18.49 11.46
CA ASP A 29 -14.17 -17.74 12.47
C ASP A 29 -12.64 -17.68 12.30
N GLN A 30 -12.15 -16.64 11.60
CA GLN A 30 -10.74 -16.27 11.69
C GLN A 30 -10.57 -14.76 11.79
N SER A 31 -10.60 -14.33 13.06
CA SER A 31 -9.95 -13.14 13.61
C SER A 31 -8.73 -12.70 12.80
N TYR A 32 -8.68 -11.40 12.51
CA TYR A 32 -7.58 -10.69 11.85
C TYR A 32 -6.28 -10.88 12.67
N THR A 33 -5.43 -11.84 12.28
CA THR A 33 -4.11 -12.01 12.89
C THR A 33 -3.17 -11.00 12.25
N ILE A 34 -2.83 -9.95 12.99
CA ILE A 34 -1.67 -9.09 12.73
C ILE A 34 -0.44 -10.01 12.63
N ASP A 35 0.30 -9.94 11.52
CA ASP A 35 1.48 -10.76 11.32
C ASP A 35 2.55 -10.49 12.40
N PRO A 36 3.26 -11.52 12.91
CA PRO A 36 4.19 -11.39 14.04
C PRO A 36 5.44 -10.52 13.80
N PHE A 37 5.57 -9.92 12.61
CA PHE A 37 6.75 -9.15 12.23
C PHE A 37 6.75 -7.71 12.79
N TYR A 38 5.59 -7.17 13.20
CA TYR A 38 5.49 -5.84 13.82
C TYR A 38 5.94 -5.77 15.28
N LEU A 39 6.35 -6.88 15.90
CA LEU A 39 6.74 -6.91 17.32
C LEU A 39 8.00 -7.76 17.58
N LYS A 40 8.97 -7.78 16.67
CA LYS A 40 10.24 -8.49 16.88
C LYS A 40 11.45 -7.68 16.44
N SER A 41 11.69 -6.55 17.12
CA SER A 41 13.05 -6.09 17.32
C SER A 41 13.38 -6.23 18.80
N PRO A 42 14.31 -7.11 19.20
CA PRO A 42 14.79 -7.18 20.57
C PRO A 42 15.48 -5.85 20.90
N MET A 43 14.91 -5.12 21.85
CA MET A 43 15.52 -3.95 22.48
C MET A 43 16.83 -4.41 23.12
N THR A 44 17.94 -4.08 22.47
CA THR A 44 19.27 -4.23 23.04
C THR A 44 19.63 -2.89 23.65
N ASP A 45 20.11 -2.91 24.90
CA ASP A 45 20.31 -1.82 25.88
C ASP A 45 21.29 -0.68 25.46
N LYS A 46 21.18 -0.26 24.20
CA LYS A 46 21.78 0.90 23.54
C LYS A 46 20.78 1.41 22.49
N ASP A 47 19.53 1.58 22.91
CA ASP A 47 18.44 2.01 22.04
C ASP A 47 18.66 3.47 21.61
N GLU A 48 19.34 3.62 20.48
CA GLU A 48 19.10 4.72 19.55
C GLU A 48 17.59 4.77 19.28
N PHE A 49 16.97 5.89 19.63
CA PHE A 49 15.53 6.10 19.55
C PHE A 49 15.08 5.92 18.10
N ALA A 50 14.55 4.74 17.74
CA ALA A 50 14.11 4.46 16.38
C ALA A 50 13.08 5.53 15.97
N GLU A 51 13.46 6.36 15.00
CA GLU A 51 12.62 7.47 14.57
C GLU A 51 11.32 6.92 13.97
N PRO A 52 10.14 7.45 14.37
CA PRO A 52 8.88 7.04 13.76
C PRO A 52 8.95 7.27 12.25
N LEU A 53 8.60 6.27 11.44
CA LEU A 53 8.70 6.36 9.98
C LEU A 53 7.50 7.09 9.36
N CYS A 54 6.30 6.86 9.87
CA CYS A 54 5.06 7.46 9.37
C CYS A 54 4.11 7.83 10.50
N THR A 55 3.42 8.96 10.37
CA THR A 55 2.40 9.44 11.30
C THR A 55 0.98 9.06 10.88
N ASP A 56 0.78 8.78 9.58
CA ASP A 56 -0.51 8.45 8.99
C ASP A 56 -0.40 7.20 8.10
N TRP A 57 -1.27 6.22 8.35
CA TRP A 57 -1.24 4.93 7.66
C TRP A 57 -1.81 5.00 6.22
N MET A 58 -2.76 5.92 5.96
CA MET A 58 -3.28 6.14 4.62
C MET A 58 -2.17 6.74 3.76
N LEU A 59 -1.41 7.71 4.29
CA LEU A 59 -0.25 8.28 3.61
C LEU A 59 0.77 7.18 3.26
N GLN A 60 1.06 6.28 4.20
CA GLN A 60 1.98 5.16 3.96
C GLN A 60 1.51 4.28 2.80
N VAL A 61 0.26 3.80 2.84
CA VAL A 61 -0.29 2.94 1.78
C VAL A 61 -0.32 3.66 0.43
N THR A 62 -0.66 4.96 0.42
CA THR A 62 -0.65 5.75 -0.81
C THR A 62 0.76 5.90 -1.38
N MET A 63 1.76 6.14 -0.54
CA MET A 63 3.16 6.20 -0.96
C MET A 63 3.64 4.87 -1.54
N GLU A 64 3.45 3.76 -0.81
CA GLU A 64 3.85 2.41 -1.24
C GLU A 64 3.25 2.03 -2.61
N ASN A 65 1.99 2.39 -2.86
CA ASN A 65 1.31 2.08 -4.14
C ASN A 65 1.67 3.03 -5.30
N SER A 66 2.25 4.21 -5.00
CA SER A 66 2.49 5.25 -6.00
C SER A 66 3.97 5.36 -6.42
N MET A 67 4.87 4.66 -5.72
CA MET A 67 6.30 4.59 -6.07
C MET A 67 6.52 3.86 -7.41
N THR A 68 7.48 4.36 -8.18
CA THR A 68 7.96 3.76 -9.43
C THR A 68 9.47 3.48 -9.33
N ASN A 69 10.14 3.16 -10.44
CA ASN A 69 11.60 3.01 -10.46
C ASN A 69 12.35 4.33 -10.69
N ASP A 70 11.63 5.42 -10.96
CA ASP A 70 12.18 6.75 -11.21
C ASP A 70 11.81 7.72 -10.08
N THR A 71 12.78 8.54 -9.65
CA THR A 71 12.59 9.43 -8.50
C THR A 71 11.63 10.57 -8.82
N GLU A 72 11.73 11.18 -10.00
CA GLU A 72 10.90 12.33 -10.40
C GLU A 72 9.45 11.87 -10.65
N GLU A 73 9.28 10.72 -11.30
CA GLU A 73 7.95 10.12 -11.47
C GLU A 73 7.33 9.73 -10.13
N SER A 74 8.11 9.19 -9.20
CA SER A 74 7.62 8.83 -7.87
C SER A 74 7.21 10.05 -7.05
N GLU A 75 8.01 11.12 -7.05
CA GLU A 75 7.65 12.38 -6.38
C GLU A 75 6.31 12.91 -6.88
N GLU A 76 6.15 13.00 -8.21
CA GLU A 76 4.94 13.55 -8.80
C GLU A 76 3.72 12.63 -8.59
N SER A 77 3.91 11.31 -8.70
CA SER A 77 2.87 10.30 -8.51
C SER A 77 2.36 10.29 -7.06
N ILE A 78 3.29 10.21 -6.10
CA ILE A 78 2.98 10.24 -4.66
C ILE A 78 2.28 11.54 -4.30
N ARG A 79 2.81 12.69 -4.73
CA ARG A 79 2.23 14.00 -4.40
C ARG A 79 0.78 14.08 -4.87
N ARG A 80 0.51 13.79 -6.14
CA ARG A 80 -0.85 13.83 -6.69
C ARG A 80 -1.79 12.87 -5.97
N ALA A 81 -1.35 11.63 -5.73
CA ALA A 81 -2.19 10.61 -5.09
C ALA A 81 -2.48 10.96 -3.62
N ALA A 82 -1.45 11.36 -2.86
CA ALA A 82 -1.58 11.67 -1.45
C ALA A 82 -2.40 12.94 -1.21
N GLU A 83 -2.19 13.99 -2.01
CA GLU A 83 -2.99 15.22 -1.92
C GLU A 83 -4.49 14.95 -2.24
N ALA A 84 -4.77 14.04 -3.17
CA ALA A 84 -6.13 13.66 -3.51
C ALA A 84 -6.82 12.81 -2.42
N VAL A 85 -6.07 11.95 -1.73
CA VAL A 85 -6.61 11.05 -0.68
C VAL A 85 -6.77 11.77 0.65
N LEU A 86 -5.82 12.63 1.02
CA LEU A 86 -5.78 13.30 2.32
C LEU A 86 -6.38 14.70 2.30
N GLU A 87 -6.75 15.19 1.11
CA GLU A 87 -7.31 16.54 0.91
C GLU A 87 -6.44 17.67 1.49
N THR A 88 -5.12 17.44 1.59
CA THR A 88 -4.12 18.38 2.10
C THR A 88 -2.96 18.51 1.12
N ARG A 89 -2.21 19.62 1.18
CA ARG A 89 -1.01 19.78 0.35
C ARG A 89 0.19 19.09 1.00
N LEU A 90 0.97 18.41 0.17
CA LEU A 90 2.14 17.68 0.62
C LEU A 90 3.34 18.00 -0.28
N ASP A 91 4.50 18.12 0.36
CA ASP A 91 5.77 18.08 -0.33
C ASP A 91 6.31 16.65 -0.27
N VAL A 92 6.89 16.19 -1.38
CA VAL A 92 7.46 14.84 -1.51
C VAL A 92 8.88 14.97 -2.05
N VAL A 93 9.82 14.25 -1.43
CA VAL A 93 11.22 14.16 -1.85
C VAL A 93 11.59 12.69 -1.95
N CYS A 94 12.07 12.25 -3.10
CA CYS A 94 12.54 10.88 -3.33
C CYS A 94 13.99 10.86 -3.77
N ALA A 95 14.75 9.88 -3.30
CA ALA A 95 16.09 9.67 -3.82
C ALA A 95 16.56 8.23 -3.71
N LYS A 96 17.58 7.95 -4.52
CA LYS A 96 18.36 6.72 -4.47
C LYS A 96 19.63 6.97 -3.66
N GLY A 97 19.89 6.13 -2.66
CA GLY A 97 21.03 6.30 -1.74
C GLY A 97 20.73 7.16 -0.52
N GLU A 98 21.77 7.72 0.09
CA GLU A 98 21.64 8.44 1.36
C GLU A 98 21.20 9.90 1.13
N LEU A 99 20.03 10.26 1.68
CA LEU A 99 19.62 11.65 1.86
C LEU A 99 19.32 11.92 3.34
N SER A 100 19.76 13.08 3.81
CA SER A 100 19.34 13.65 5.10
C SER A 100 18.38 14.80 4.84
N TYR A 101 17.17 14.71 5.38
CA TYR A 101 16.14 15.73 5.26
C TYR A 101 15.57 16.03 6.65
N ALA A 102 15.52 17.32 7.02
CA ALA A 102 15.01 17.76 8.31
C ALA A 102 13.98 18.87 8.11
N THR A 103 12.77 18.66 8.62
CA THR A 103 11.68 19.64 8.59
C THR A 103 10.86 19.53 9.88
N TYR A 104 10.25 20.63 10.29
CA TYR A 104 9.26 20.60 11.37
C TYR A 104 7.89 20.36 10.75
N THR A 105 7.23 19.28 11.11
CA THR A 105 5.90 18.94 10.62
C THR A 105 5.17 18.05 11.61
N ARG A 106 3.84 18.00 11.51
CA ARG A 106 2.99 17.09 12.30
C ARG A 106 2.64 15.82 11.53
N THR A 107 2.62 15.91 10.21
CA THR A 107 2.26 14.81 9.32
C THR A 107 3.45 14.52 8.42
N PHE A 108 4.00 13.32 8.52
CA PHE A 108 5.05 12.86 7.63
C PHE A 108 5.01 11.35 7.43
N CYS A 109 5.66 10.89 6.38
CA CYS A 109 5.89 9.47 6.15
C CYS A 109 7.16 9.25 5.33
N LYS A 110 7.94 8.25 5.72
CA LYS A 110 9.13 7.74 5.04
C LYS A 110 8.84 6.31 4.59
N VAL A 111 8.92 6.09 3.27
CA VAL A 111 8.76 4.77 2.65
C VAL A 111 9.98 4.48 1.79
N SER A 112 10.44 3.24 1.81
CA SER A 112 11.56 2.76 0.99
C SER A 112 11.12 1.58 0.13
N ASP A 113 11.48 1.62 -1.15
CA ASP A 113 11.34 0.50 -2.09
C ASP A 113 12.67 0.29 -2.82
N GLY A 114 13.29 -0.87 -2.59
CA GLY A 114 14.63 -1.19 -3.06
C GLY A 114 15.68 -0.15 -2.59
N GLU A 115 16.31 0.52 -3.55
CA GLU A 115 17.34 1.54 -3.29
C GLU A 115 16.77 2.96 -3.15
N MET A 116 15.47 3.14 -3.40
CA MET A 116 14.81 4.43 -3.35
C MET A 116 14.09 4.63 -2.03
N THR A 117 14.23 5.81 -1.46
CA THR A 117 13.49 6.25 -0.28
C THR A 117 12.79 7.56 -0.59
N CYS A 118 11.50 7.61 -0.28
CA CYS A 118 10.66 8.79 -0.41
C CYS A 118 10.24 9.29 0.97
N TYR A 119 10.19 10.61 1.11
CA TYR A 119 9.70 11.33 2.27
C TYR A 119 8.56 12.24 1.84
N ALA A 120 7.41 12.11 2.46
CA ALA A 120 6.27 13.02 2.27
C ALA A 120 5.96 13.74 3.59
N PHE A 121 5.62 15.02 3.52
CA PHE A 121 5.25 15.79 4.71
C PHE A 121 4.35 16.99 4.37
N GLU A 122 3.57 17.42 5.36
CA GLU A 122 2.84 18.70 5.27
C GLU A 122 3.80 19.85 5.58
N PRO A 123 4.01 20.82 4.66
CA PRO A 123 4.81 22.00 4.95
C PRO A 123 4.07 22.91 5.93
N LEU A 124 4.79 23.45 6.92
CA LEU A 124 4.25 24.47 7.81
C LEU A 124 4.01 25.76 7.01
N GLN A 125 2.76 26.25 7.02
CA GLN A 125 2.36 27.52 6.41
C GLN A 125 2.42 28.68 7.40
#